data_AF-A0A645ETD7-F1
#
_entry.id   AF-A0A645ETD7-F1
#
_cell.length_a   1.000
_cell.length_b   1.000
_cell.length_c   1.000
_cell.angle_alpha   90.00
_cell.angle_beta   90.00
_cell.angle_gamma   90.00
#
_symmetry.space_group_name_H-M   'P 1'
#
loop_
_entity.id
_entity.type
_entity.pdbx_description
1 polymer ?
#
loop_
_entity_poly.entity_id
_entity_poly.type
_entity_poly.pdbx_seq_one_letter_code
_entity_poly.pdbx_strand_id
1 'polypeptide(L)'
;MDGITPSISEKMKELDDERMAIGAKLGLNLQTCLSQLKMYYGQNDSQSIYEYVNSEDTPYRDLVGQNVKGRYLTEDVPGVLVPISLFANKAGMETPVSDLAIRMTSFLHGTDYIEKGTTPESLGVANLSIDEIIKLIS
;
A
#
# COMPACT_ATOMS: atom_id res chain seq x y z
N MET A 1 20.08 -2.60 0.32
CA MET A 1 19.19 -1.44 0.56
C MET A 1 18.95 -1.30 2.06
N ASP A 2 19.44 -0.23 2.67
CA ASP A 2 19.48 -0.13 4.14
C ASP A 2 18.12 0.19 4.79
N GLY A 3 17.20 0.80 4.03
CA GLY A 3 15.88 1.20 4.52
C GLY A 3 14.89 0.04 4.67
N ILE A 4 15.17 -1.12 4.09
CA ILE A 4 14.35 -2.33 4.21
C ILE A 4 15.18 -3.34 5.00
N THR A 5 15.00 -3.34 6.31
CA THR A 5 15.53 -4.37 7.22
C THR A 5 14.55 -5.55 7.30
N PRO A 6 14.92 -6.70 7.90
CA PRO A 6 13.99 -7.83 8.04
C PRO A 6 12.68 -7.45 8.76
N SER A 7 12.77 -6.70 9.86
CA SER A 7 11.58 -6.25 10.61
C SER A 7 10.71 -5.27 9.82
N ILE A 8 11.30 -4.40 8.99
CA ILE A 8 10.54 -3.53 8.10
C ILE A 8 9.87 -4.34 6.99
N SER A 9 10.57 -5.32 6.41
CA SER A 9 9.99 -6.23 5.41
C SER A 9 8.82 -7.05 5.96
N GLU A 10 8.84 -7.43 7.23
CA GLU A 10 7.70 -8.08 7.89
C GLU A 10 6.48 -7.15 7.95
N LYS A 11 6.66 -5.88 8.33
CA LYS A 11 5.56 -4.90 8.33
C LYS A 11 5.06 -4.59 6.91
N MET A 12 5.95 -4.54 5.92
CA MET A 12 5.56 -4.41 4.51
C MET A 12 4.73 -5.60 4.03
N LYS A 13 5.06 -6.81 4.49
CA LYS A 13 4.27 -8.00 4.20
C LYS A 13 2.88 -7.92 4.85
N GLU A 14 2.78 -7.50 6.11
CA GLU A 14 1.47 -7.31 6.78
C GLU A 14 0.61 -6.26 6.06
N LEU A 15 1.21 -5.15 5.60
CA LEU A 15 0.51 -4.16 4.79
C LEU A 15 0.03 -4.73 3.45
N ASP A 16 0.82 -5.59 2.79
CA ASP A 16 0.38 -6.28 1.58
C ASP A 16 -0.71 -7.32 1.88
N ASP A 17 -0.65 -8.02 3.02
CA ASP A 17 -1.68 -8.97 3.45
C ASP A 17 -3.02 -8.25 3.68
N GLU A 18 -3.02 -7.05 4.29
CA GLU A 18 -4.21 -6.19 4.38
C GLU A 18 -4.78 -5.91 2.99
N ARG A 19 -3.93 -5.44 2.06
CA ARG A 19 -4.33 -5.13 0.67
C ARG A 19 -4.91 -6.35 -0.04
N MET A 20 -4.30 -7.52 0.11
CA MET A 20 -4.76 -8.77 -0.49
C MET A 20 -6.11 -9.20 0.08
N ALA A 21 -6.30 -9.10 1.40
CA ALA A 21 -7.57 -9.44 2.06
C ALA A 21 -8.70 -8.50 1.62
N ILE A 22 -8.43 -7.20 1.52
CA ILE A 22 -9.39 -6.21 1.02
C ILE A 22 -9.74 -6.51 -0.43
N GLY A 23 -8.73 -6.73 -1.29
CA GLY A 23 -8.95 -7.09 -2.69
C GLY A 23 -9.88 -8.30 -2.82
N ALA A 24 -9.61 -9.38 -2.08
CA ALA A 24 -10.44 -10.57 -2.08
C ALA A 24 -11.88 -10.28 -1.61
N LYS A 25 -12.05 -9.47 -0.56
CA LYS A 25 -13.38 -9.04 -0.07
C LYS A 25 -14.17 -8.26 -1.13
N LEU A 26 -13.46 -7.48 -1.95
CA LEU A 26 -14.03 -6.68 -3.03
C LEU A 26 -14.14 -7.45 -4.37
N GLY A 27 -13.85 -8.75 -4.38
CA GLY A 27 -13.90 -9.57 -5.60
C GLY A 27 -12.75 -9.34 -6.58
N LEU A 28 -11.68 -8.67 -6.16
CA LEU A 28 -10.49 -8.41 -6.98
C LEU A 28 -9.49 -9.56 -6.86
N ASN A 29 -8.89 -9.93 -7.99
CA ASN A 29 -7.77 -10.87 -8.03
C ASN A 29 -6.44 -10.10 -8.09
N LEU A 30 -5.83 -9.91 -6.93
CA LEU A 30 -4.58 -9.16 -6.78
C LEU A 30 -3.36 -10.11 -6.79
N GLN A 31 -2.21 -9.59 -7.20
CA GLN A 31 -0.91 -10.25 -7.02
C GLN A 31 -0.22 -9.69 -5.79
N THR A 32 0.50 -10.51 -5.01
CA THR A 32 1.30 -10.02 -3.88
C THR A 32 2.40 -9.08 -4.33
N CYS A 33 2.83 -8.17 -3.46
CA CYS A 33 3.88 -7.19 -3.73
C CYS A 33 5.18 -7.88 -4.19
N LEU A 34 5.61 -8.94 -3.51
CA LEU A 34 6.81 -9.71 -3.91
C LEU A 34 6.64 -10.36 -5.30
N SER A 35 5.45 -10.87 -5.62
CA SER A 35 5.19 -11.42 -6.96
C SER A 35 5.24 -10.34 -8.04
N GLN A 36 4.71 -9.15 -7.76
CA GLN A 36 4.80 -8.01 -8.68
C GLN A 36 6.24 -7.52 -8.86
N LEU A 37 7.03 -7.46 -7.79
CA LEU A 37 8.46 -7.14 -7.87
C LEU A 37 9.19 -8.10 -8.81
N LYS A 38 9.00 -9.41 -8.61
CA LYS A 38 9.59 -10.44 -9.46
C LYS A 38 9.10 -10.38 -10.91
N MET A 39 7.82 -10.03 -11.11
CA MET A 39 7.25 -9.85 -12.44
C MET A 39 7.89 -8.68 -13.19
N TYR A 40 8.14 -7.55 -12.52
CA TYR A 40 8.67 -6.35 -13.15
C TYR A 40 10.19 -6.35 -13.30
N TYR A 41 10.91 -6.89 -12.32
CA TYR A 41 12.36 -6.70 -12.20
C TYR A 41 13.17 -8.00 -12.26
N GLY A 42 12.52 -9.13 -12.51
CA GLY A 42 13.18 -10.42 -12.71
C GLY A 42 12.88 -11.43 -11.60
N GLN A 43 12.76 -12.68 -12.01
CA GLN A 43 12.47 -13.81 -11.11
C GLN A 43 13.73 -14.26 -10.38
N ASN A 44 13.59 -14.56 -9.09
CA ASN A 44 14.60 -15.22 -8.27
C ASN A 44 13.97 -15.99 -7.10
N ASP A 45 14.78 -16.65 -6.28
CA ASP A 45 14.34 -17.54 -5.20
C ASP A 45 14.00 -16.82 -3.87
N SER A 46 14.03 -15.48 -3.85
CA SER A 46 13.74 -14.71 -2.63
C SER A 46 12.34 -14.98 -2.10
N GLN A 47 12.20 -15.19 -0.79
CA GLN A 47 10.95 -15.48 -0.11
C GLN A 47 10.38 -14.26 0.63
N SER A 48 11.18 -13.20 0.77
CA SER A 48 10.79 -11.94 1.39
C SER A 48 11.16 -10.75 0.52
N ILE A 49 10.52 -9.60 0.77
CA ILE A 49 10.90 -8.33 0.12
C ILE A 49 12.34 -7.98 0.53
N TYR A 50 12.71 -8.19 1.79
CA TYR A 50 14.08 -8.04 2.27
C TYR A 50 15.10 -8.80 1.44
N GLU A 51 14.89 -10.10 1.23
CA GLU A 51 15.78 -10.93 0.40
C GLU A 51 15.83 -10.40 -1.05
N TYR A 52 14.69 -10.04 -1.62
CA TYR A 52 14.63 -9.58 -3.01
C TYR A 52 15.41 -8.28 -3.23
N VAL A 53 15.18 -7.28 -2.37
CA VAL A 53 15.82 -5.95 -2.52
C VAL A 53 17.31 -5.96 -2.13
N ASN A 54 17.79 -7.02 -1.48
CA ASN A 54 19.20 -7.22 -1.14
C ASN A 54 19.88 -8.36 -1.94
N SER A 55 19.17 -8.98 -2.89
CA SER A 55 19.71 -10.02 -3.76
C SER A 55 20.75 -9.48 -4.74
N GLU A 56 21.57 -10.37 -5.32
CA GLU A 56 22.59 -9.97 -6.30
C GLU A 56 21.97 -9.31 -7.55
N ASP A 57 20.82 -9.81 -7.98
CA ASP A 57 20.04 -9.35 -9.14
C ASP A 57 19.15 -8.14 -8.85
N THR A 58 19.30 -7.51 -7.68
CA THR A 58 18.40 -6.43 -7.27
C THR A 58 18.42 -5.25 -8.26
N PRO A 59 17.25 -4.74 -8.70
CA PRO A 59 17.18 -3.52 -9.50
C PRO A 59 17.45 -2.26 -8.66
N TYR A 60 17.65 -2.41 -7.35
CA TYR A 60 17.69 -1.32 -6.38
C TYR A 60 19.08 -0.97 -5.86
N ARG A 61 20.14 -1.49 -6.49
CA ARG A 61 21.53 -1.35 -6.04
C ARG A 61 21.96 0.11 -5.86
N ASP A 62 21.53 0.97 -6.78
CA ASP A 62 21.90 2.39 -6.79
C ASP A 62 20.82 3.30 -6.17
N LEU A 63 19.77 2.72 -5.56
CA LEU A 63 18.75 3.51 -4.88
C LEU A 63 19.29 4.08 -3.57
N VAL A 64 19.20 5.40 -3.46
CA VAL A 64 19.52 6.15 -2.25
C VAL A 64 18.25 6.69 -1.59
N GLY A 65 18.34 6.92 -0.28
CA GLY A 65 17.24 7.47 0.52
C GLY A 65 16.68 8.76 -0.07
N GLN A 66 15.36 8.89 -0.04
CA GLN A 66 14.65 10.07 -0.54
C GLN A 66 14.28 11.01 0.59
N ASN A 67 13.98 12.26 0.24
CA ASN A 67 13.42 13.23 1.17
C ASN A 67 12.07 12.73 1.72
N VAL A 68 11.82 12.91 3.02
CA VAL A 68 10.54 12.51 3.64
C VAL A 68 9.34 13.21 2.99
N LYS A 69 9.52 14.44 2.46
CA LYS A 69 8.51 15.16 1.68
C LYS A 69 8.51 14.81 0.18
N GLY A 70 9.15 13.71 -0.20
CA GLY A 70 9.22 13.24 -1.57
C GLY A 70 7.93 12.55 -2.03
N ARG A 71 7.84 12.28 -3.34
CA ARG A 71 6.64 11.74 -3.98
C ARG A 71 6.15 10.40 -3.42
N TYR A 72 7.05 9.55 -2.94
CA TYR A 72 6.68 8.27 -2.30
C TYR A 72 5.74 8.45 -1.10
N LEU A 73 5.78 9.60 -0.43
CA LEU A 73 4.86 9.89 0.67
C LEU A 73 3.77 10.87 0.26
N THR A 74 4.10 11.90 -0.54
CA THR A 74 3.10 12.90 -0.93
C THR A 74 2.09 12.42 -1.98
N GLU A 75 2.41 11.36 -2.74
CA GLU A 75 1.48 10.75 -3.71
C GLU A 75 0.90 9.44 -3.16
N ASP A 76 1.73 8.50 -2.69
CA ASP A 76 1.24 7.15 -2.36
C ASP A 76 0.40 7.11 -1.07
N VAL A 77 0.67 7.96 -0.08
CA VAL A 77 -0.17 7.98 1.14
C VAL A 77 -1.59 8.45 0.84
N PRO A 78 -1.81 9.66 0.28
CA PRO A 78 -3.17 10.11 -0.07
C PRO A 78 -3.81 9.32 -1.22
N GLY A 79 -3.01 8.84 -2.18
CA GLY A 79 -3.49 8.22 -3.41
C GLY A 79 -3.65 6.70 -3.35
N VAL A 80 -2.97 6.02 -2.43
CA VAL A 80 -2.98 4.55 -2.31
C VAL A 80 -3.43 4.12 -0.92
N LEU A 81 -2.73 4.52 0.15
CA LEU A 81 -3.05 4.02 1.49
C LEU A 81 -4.39 4.53 2.02
N VAL A 82 -4.67 5.82 1.86
CA VAL A 82 -5.94 6.43 2.30
C VAL A 82 -7.15 5.78 1.65
N PRO A 83 -7.25 5.64 0.31
CA PRO A 83 -8.39 4.97 -0.28
C PRO A 83 -8.50 3.50 0.16
N ILE A 84 -7.38 2.77 0.29
CA ILE A 84 -7.38 1.38 0.79
C ILE A 84 -8.03 1.31 2.18
N SER A 85 -7.59 2.14 3.13
CA SER A 85 -8.15 2.19 4.49
C SER A 85 -9.63 2.58 4.50
N LEU A 86 -10.04 3.59 3.74
CA LEU A 86 -11.43 4.04 3.71
C LEU A 86 -12.38 3.01 3.09
N PHE A 87 -11.97 2.33 2.01
CA PHE A 87 -12.77 1.24 1.43
C PHE A 87 -12.79 -0.01 2.32
N ALA A 88 -11.69 -0.33 3.00
CA ALA A 88 -11.65 -1.40 3.99
C ALA A 88 -12.66 -1.15 5.13
N ASN A 89 -12.63 0.05 5.71
CA ASN A 89 -13.56 0.46 6.75
C ASN A 89 -15.03 0.37 6.28
N LYS A 90 -15.31 0.84 5.05
CA LYS A 90 -16.64 0.73 4.43
C LYS A 90 -17.07 -0.72 4.18
N ALA A 91 -16.12 -1.64 3.99
CA ALA A 91 -16.34 -3.08 3.88
C ALA A 91 -16.39 -3.80 5.25
N GLY A 92 -16.27 -3.07 6.37
CA GLY A 92 -16.24 -3.62 7.73
C GLY A 92 -14.94 -4.33 8.10
N MET A 93 -13.81 -3.91 7.52
CA MET A 93 -12.48 -4.45 7.77
C MET A 93 -11.58 -3.39 8.43
N GLU A 94 -10.64 -3.84 9.25
CA GLU A 94 -9.61 -2.99 9.85
C GLU A 94 -8.29 -3.05 9.06
N THR A 95 -7.54 -1.95 9.07
CA THR A 95 -6.23 -1.83 8.40
C THR A 95 -5.16 -1.22 9.32
N PRO A 96 -4.83 -1.87 10.45
CA PRO A 96 -3.96 -1.28 11.47
C PRO A 96 -2.58 -0.84 10.96
N VAL A 97 -1.98 -1.55 10.00
CA VAL A 97 -0.66 -1.21 9.45
C VAL A 97 -0.77 -0.04 8.48
N SER A 98 -1.75 -0.06 7.58
CA SER A 98 -2.01 1.07 6.69
C SER A 98 -2.36 2.34 7.46
N ASP A 99 -3.21 2.24 8.50
CA ASP A 99 -3.62 3.36 9.34
C ASP A 99 -2.44 3.94 10.12
N LEU A 100 -1.54 3.09 10.61
CA LEU A 100 -0.30 3.54 11.27
C LEU A 100 0.58 4.34 10.30
N ALA A 101 0.78 3.84 9.07
CA ALA A 101 1.58 4.52 8.05
C ALA A 101 0.98 5.88 7.65
N ILE A 102 -0.35 5.95 7.46
CA ILE A 102 -1.07 7.18 7.17
C ILE A 102 -0.91 8.19 8.31
N ARG A 103 -1.13 7.77 9.56
CA ARG A 103 -1.02 8.64 10.73
C ARG A 103 0.39 9.16 10.94
N MET A 104 1.39 8.29 10.80
CA MET A 104 2.79 8.68 10.94
C MET A 104 3.19 9.70 9.87
N THR A 105 2.82 9.47 8.60
CA THR A 105 3.14 10.41 7.52
C THR A 105 2.40 11.74 7.70
N SER A 106 1.12 11.70 8.09
CA SER A 106 0.32 12.89 8.38
C SER A 106 0.96 13.74 9.48
N PHE A 107 1.40 13.09 10.57
CA PHE A 107 2.12 13.74 11.66
C PHE A 107 3.44 14.36 11.19
N LEU A 108 4.28 13.62 10.46
CA LEU A 108 5.56 14.10 9.94
C LEU A 108 5.40 15.32 9.02
N HIS A 109 4.31 15.39 8.27
CA HIS A 109 4.07 16.44 7.27
C HIS A 109 3.19 17.58 7.78
N GLY A 110 2.62 17.46 8.99
CA GLY A 110 1.62 18.41 9.48
C GLY A 110 0.43 18.55 8.52
N THR A 111 0.02 17.44 7.90
CA THR A 111 -0.99 17.39 6.85
C THR A 111 -1.96 16.28 7.13
N ASP A 112 -3.26 16.57 7.14
CA ASP A 112 -4.30 15.54 7.19
C ASP A 112 -4.41 14.87 5.82
N TYR A 113 -3.80 13.70 5.67
CA TYR A 113 -3.88 12.94 4.42
C TYR A 113 -5.21 12.22 4.23
N ILE A 114 -6.00 11.99 5.29
CA ILE A 114 -7.33 11.40 5.14
C ILE A 114 -8.25 12.43 4.50
N GLU A 115 -8.22 13.68 4.99
CA GLU A 115 -9.01 14.78 4.43
C GLU A 115 -8.59 15.11 2.98
N LYS A 116 -7.27 15.12 2.70
CA LYS A 116 -6.72 15.51 1.39
C LYS A 116 -6.54 14.37 0.41
N GLY A 117 -6.82 13.13 0.81
CA GLY A 117 -6.59 11.95 0.01
C GLY A 117 -7.71 11.65 -0.97
N THR A 118 -7.56 10.52 -1.66
CA THR A 118 -8.64 9.95 -2.46
C THR A 118 -9.65 9.28 -1.52
N THR A 119 -10.82 9.88 -1.40
CA THR A 119 -11.91 9.46 -0.52
C THR A 119 -13.12 8.97 -1.32
N PRO A 120 -14.04 8.17 -0.72
CA PRO A 120 -15.32 7.83 -1.34
C PRO A 120 -16.10 9.07 -1.81
N GLU A 121 -16.00 10.19 -1.08
CA GLU A 121 -16.59 11.48 -1.43
C GLU A 121 -15.97 12.05 -2.69
N SER A 122 -14.63 12.10 -2.77
CA SER A 122 -13.90 12.61 -3.95
C SER A 122 -14.18 11.79 -5.21
N LEU A 123 -14.47 10.50 -5.05
CA LEU A 123 -14.79 9.57 -6.12
C LEU A 123 -16.29 9.55 -6.47
N GLY A 124 -17.14 10.30 -5.73
CA GLY A 124 -18.58 10.34 -5.95
C GLY A 124 -19.33 9.07 -5.56
N VAL A 125 -18.73 8.19 -4.75
CA VAL A 125 -19.28 6.88 -4.34
C VAL A 125 -19.61 6.78 -2.86
N ALA A 126 -19.49 7.87 -2.09
CA ALA A 126 -19.72 7.87 -0.64
C ALA A 126 -21.08 7.29 -0.23
N ASN A 127 -22.13 7.61 -0.99
CA ASN A 127 -23.51 7.18 -0.72
C ASN A 127 -23.82 5.74 -1.16
N LEU A 128 -22.90 5.08 -1.86
CA LEU A 128 -23.07 3.70 -2.31
C LEU A 128 -22.66 2.74 -1.20
N SER A 129 -23.29 1.59 -1.12
CA SER A 129 -22.80 0.44 -0.35
C SER A 129 -21.57 -0.18 -1.03
N ILE A 130 -20.83 -1.02 -0.30
CA ILE A 130 -19.66 -1.70 -0.88
C ILE A 130 -20.06 -2.62 -2.05
N ASP A 131 -21.21 -3.28 -1.96
CA ASP A 131 -21.74 -4.16 -3.03
C ASP A 131 -22.11 -3.36 -4.28
N GLU A 132 -22.64 -2.15 -4.13
CA GLU A 132 -22.91 -1.25 -5.26
C GLU A 132 -21.62 -0.77 -5.92
N ILE A 133 -20.58 -0.45 -5.13
CA ILE A 133 -19.27 -0.06 -5.65
C ILE A 133 -18.63 -1.21 -6.45
N ILE A 134 -18.67 -2.43 -5.94
CA ILE A 134 -18.13 -3.61 -6.63
C ILE A 134 -18.82 -3.81 -7.99
N LYS A 135 -20.14 -3.62 -8.06
CA LYS A 135 -20.91 -3.70 -9.31
C LYS A 135 -20.53 -2.64 -10.35
N LEU A 136 -19.98 -1.49 -9.95
CA LEU A 136 -19.56 -0.44 -10.89
C LEU A 136 -18.22 -0.76 -11.58
N ILE A 137 -17.40 -1.61 -10.98
CA ILE A 137 -16.04 -1.92 -11.45
C ILE A 137 -15.89 -3.34 -12.00
N SER A 138 -16.96 -4.14 -11.95
CA SER A 138 -17.04 -5.49 -12.52
C SER A 138 -17.46 -5.44 -13.98
#